data_AF-A0A5C9DZY0-F1
#
_entry.id   AF-A0A5C9DZY0-F1
#
_cell.length_a   1.000
_cell.length_b   1.000
_cell.length_c   1.000
_cell.angle_alpha   90.00
_cell.angle_beta   90.00
_cell.angle_gamma   90.00
#
_symmetry.space_group_name_H-M   'P 1'
#
loop_
_entity.id
_entity.type
_entity.pdbx_description
1 polymer ?
#
loop_
_entity_poly.entity_id
_entity_poly.type
_entity_poly.pdbx_seq_one_letter_code
_entity_poly.pdbx_strand_id
1 'polypeptide(L)'
;MNEKLNATVQSPARDHHLRKGYGFSLKEIKEAGLTIEQAKELPLKLDYRRRTAYDFNIERLKAIELTEEKKRKKREPFVKKQKKEERFIPQEIEAPKEMEKEKGKKEEIEIPKGEQIPLTELNGLGPKTEEKFHELGVMNVQDLLKENPEELATLINGCSENSISDWQKEAKEKTKKK
;
A
#
# COMPACT_ATOMS: atom_id res chain seq x y z
N MET A 1 1.47 -16.35 -34.18
CA MET A 1 0.17 -16.18 -33.50
C MET A 1 -0.23 -17.53 -32.95
N ASN A 2 -0.39 -17.71 -31.64
CA ASN A 2 -0.92 -18.97 -31.10
C ASN A 2 -2.44 -18.98 -31.28
N GLU A 3 -2.92 -19.79 -32.22
CA GLU A 3 -4.35 -19.94 -32.46
C GLU A 3 -4.98 -20.72 -31.30
N LYS A 4 -5.93 -20.10 -30.60
CA LYS A 4 -6.64 -20.72 -29.48
C LYS A 4 -7.87 -21.47 -29.97
N LEU A 5 -8.11 -22.64 -29.41
CA LEU A 5 -9.24 -23.51 -29.72
C LEU A 5 -10.57 -22.87 -29.26
N ASN A 6 -11.54 -22.83 -30.18
CA ASN A 6 -12.91 -22.42 -29.88
C ASN A 6 -13.81 -23.65 -29.67
N ALA A 7 -14.86 -23.49 -28.86
CA ALA A 7 -15.91 -24.48 -28.68
C ALA A 7 -16.91 -24.49 -29.84
N THR A 8 -17.61 -25.60 -30.04
CA THR A 8 -18.77 -25.69 -30.94
C THR A 8 -20.04 -25.41 -30.13
N VAL A 9 -21.02 -24.71 -30.71
CA VAL A 9 -22.24 -24.28 -30.02
C VAL A 9 -23.43 -24.43 -30.96
N GLN A 10 -24.60 -24.74 -30.41
CA GLN A 10 -25.85 -24.77 -31.16
C GLN A 10 -26.34 -23.34 -31.47
N SER A 11 -26.74 -23.08 -32.72
CA SER A 11 -27.29 -21.78 -33.09
C SER A 11 -28.66 -21.55 -32.44
N PRO A 12 -28.96 -20.33 -31.95
CA PRO A 12 -30.30 -19.97 -31.48
C PRO A 12 -31.38 -19.92 -32.58
N ALA A 13 -30.98 -20.01 -33.86
CA ALA A 13 -31.90 -20.06 -34.98
C ALA A 13 -32.73 -21.36 -34.94
N ARG A 14 -33.91 -21.36 -35.59
CA ARG A 14 -34.83 -22.52 -35.62
C ARG A 14 -34.19 -23.82 -36.08
N ASP A 15 -33.22 -23.74 -36.98
CA ASP A 15 -32.54 -24.92 -37.54
C ASP A 15 -31.48 -25.50 -36.60
N HIS A 16 -31.15 -24.80 -35.51
CA HIS A 16 -30.23 -25.25 -34.47
C HIS A 16 -28.89 -25.81 -34.98
N HIS A 17 -28.40 -25.32 -36.12
CA HIS A 17 -27.16 -25.80 -36.70
C HIS A 17 -25.95 -25.57 -35.78
N LEU A 18 -24.94 -26.43 -35.89
CA LEU A 18 -23.70 -26.30 -35.12
C LEU A 18 -22.81 -25.21 -35.73
N ARG A 19 -22.33 -24.30 -34.88
CA ARG A 19 -21.44 -23.22 -35.28
C ARG A 19 -20.24 -23.11 -34.34
N LYS A 20 -19.19 -22.41 -34.78
CA LYS A 20 -18.07 -22.04 -33.90
C LYS A 20 -18.51 -20.96 -32.93
N GLY A 21 -18.38 -21.23 -31.63
CA GLY A 21 -18.61 -20.28 -30.55
C GLY A 21 -17.37 -19.45 -30.21
N TYR A 22 -17.46 -18.65 -29.15
CA TYR A 22 -16.31 -17.88 -28.64
C TYR A 22 -15.29 -18.79 -27.93
N GLY A 23 -15.74 -19.62 -26.99
CA GLY A 23 -14.86 -20.47 -26.17
C GLY A 23 -15.65 -21.49 -25.35
N PHE A 24 -14.93 -22.35 -24.63
CA PHE A 24 -15.49 -23.39 -23.76
C PHE A 24 -16.13 -22.78 -22.51
N SER A 25 -17.27 -23.32 -22.10
CA SER A 25 -18.00 -22.84 -20.93
C SER A 25 -17.34 -23.31 -19.64
N LEU A 26 -17.56 -22.57 -18.54
CA LEU A 26 -17.05 -22.98 -17.21
C LEU A 26 -17.61 -24.35 -16.79
N LYS A 27 -18.84 -24.69 -17.21
CA LYS A 27 -19.48 -25.96 -16.90
C LYS A 27 -18.82 -27.12 -17.64
N GLU A 28 -18.55 -26.94 -18.94
CA GLU A 28 -17.85 -27.95 -19.78
C GLU A 28 -16.45 -28.27 -19.23
N ILE A 29 -15.71 -27.25 -18.80
CA ILE A 29 -14.35 -27.41 -18.26
C ILE A 29 -14.38 -28.17 -16.93
N LYS A 30 -15.34 -27.84 -16.06
CA LYS A 30 -15.52 -28.52 -14.78
C LYS A 30 -15.90 -29.99 -14.97
N GLU A 31 -16.80 -30.29 -15.91
CA GLU A 31 -17.24 -31.65 -16.24
C GLU A 31 -16.15 -32.47 -16.96
N ALA A 32 -15.24 -31.80 -17.68
CA ALA A 32 -14.03 -32.40 -18.22
C ALA A 32 -12.96 -32.71 -17.14
N GLY A 33 -13.17 -32.30 -15.88
CA GLY A 33 -12.21 -32.49 -14.79
C GLY A 33 -11.06 -31.47 -14.78
N LEU A 34 -11.17 -30.40 -15.55
CA LEU A 34 -10.18 -29.34 -15.64
C LEU A 34 -10.47 -28.23 -14.62
N THR A 35 -9.42 -27.66 -14.04
CA THR A 35 -9.50 -26.39 -13.32
C THR A 35 -9.37 -25.21 -14.28
N ILE A 36 -9.88 -24.05 -13.88
CA ILE A 36 -9.80 -22.81 -14.68
C ILE A 36 -8.34 -22.45 -15.00
N GLU A 37 -7.44 -22.72 -14.06
CA GLU A 37 -6.03 -22.41 -14.23
C GLU A 37 -5.35 -23.37 -15.21
N GLN A 38 -5.62 -24.68 -15.12
CA GLN A 38 -5.18 -25.64 -16.15
C GLN A 38 -5.71 -25.27 -17.54
N ALA A 39 -6.98 -24.86 -17.64
CA ALA A 39 -7.57 -24.46 -18.90
C ALA A 39 -6.99 -23.14 -19.47
N LYS A 40 -6.41 -22.27 -18.62
CA LYS A 40 -5.68 -21.06 -19.04
C LYS A 40 -4.28 -21.36 -19.58
N GLU A 41 -3.66 -22.44 -19.12
CA GLU A 41 -2.35 -22.91 -19.58
C GLU A 41 -2.47 -23.59 -20.96
N LEU A 42 -3.59 -24.26 -21.21
CA LEU A 42 -3.90 -24.85 -22.51
C LEU A 42 -4.24 -23.77 -23.57
N PRO A 43 -4.05 -24.06 -24.87
CA PRO A 43 -4.41 -23.15 -25.96
C PRO A 43 -5.93 -23.12 -26.21
N LEU A 44 -6.72 -22.89 -25.16
CA LEU A 44 -8.19 -22.86 -25.20
C LEU A 44 -8.69 -21.42 -25.02
N LYS A 45 -9.84 -21.10 -25.63
CA LYS A 45 -10.62 -19.91 -25.25
C LYS A 45 -11.65 -20.27 -24.20
N LEU A 46 -11.78 -19.40 -23.20
CA LEU A 46 -12.73 -19.53 -22.09
C LEU A 46 -13.89 -18.56 -22.27
N ASP A 47 -15.12 -19.05 -22.19
CA ASP A 47 -16.33 -18.26 -22.18
C ASP A 47 -16.99 -18.30 -20.80
N TYR A 48 -16.74 -17.25 -20.00
CA TYR A 48 -17.25 -17.12 -18.64
C TYR A 48 -18.76 -16.84 -18.57
N ARG A 49 -19.38 -16.44 -19.70
CA ARG A 49 -20.79 -16.01 -19.73
C ARG A 49 -21.73 -17.17 -20.07
N ARG A 50 -21.27 -18.14 -20.85
CA ARG A 50 -22.07 -19.31 -21.27
C ARG A 50 -22.26 -20.29 -20.12
N ARG A 51 -23.51 -20.66 -19.85
CA ARG A 51 -23.88 -21.60 -18.77
C ARG A 51 -24.20 -23.02 -19.26
N THR A 52 -24.44 -23.18 -20.56
CA THR A 52 -24.73 -24.47 -21.18
C THR A 52 -23.48 -25.35 -21.21
N ALA A 53 -23.69 -26.67 -21.16
CA ALA A 53 -22.67 -27.67 -21.43
C ALA A 53 -23.13 -28.55 -22.58
N TYR A 54 -22.21 -28.86 -23.48
CA TYR A 54 -22.44 -29.79 -24.58
C TYR A 54 -21.45 -30.95 -24.49
N ASP A 55 -21.96 -32.16 -24.63
CA ASP A 55 -21.18 -33.39 -24.42
C ASP A 55 -20.01 -33.51 -25.40
N PHE A 56 -20.22 -33.14 -26.68
CA PHE A 56 -19.16 -33.14 -27.70
C PHE A 56 -17.99 -32.20 -27.36
N ASN A 57 -18.22 -31.11 -26.60
CA ASN A 57 -17.14 -30.23 -26.16
C ASN A 57 -16.39 -30.85 -24.97
N ILE A 58 -17.09 -31.56 -24.08
CA ILE A 58 -16.49 -32.23 -22.92
C ILE A 58 -15.57 -33.35 -23.39
N GLU A 59 -16.01 -34.17 -24.32
CA GLU A 59 -15.19 -35.21 -24.94
C GLU A 59 -13.95 -34.61 -25.62
N ARG A 60 -14.13 -33.52 -26.36
CA ARG A 60 -13.03 -32.79 -26.98
C ARG A 60 -12.03 -32.24 -25.97
N LEU A 61 -12.49 -31.77 -24.80
CA LEU A 61 -11.63 -31.31 -23.72
C LEU A 61 -10.90 -32.47 -23.03
N LYS A 62 -11.57 -33.61 -22.83
CA LYS A 62 -10.95 -34.83 -22.26
C LYS A 62 -9.87 -35.42 -23.16
N ALA A 63 -10.05 -35.31 -24.48
CA ALA A 63 -9.04 -35.74 -25.45
C ALA A 63 -7.79 -34.85 -25.47
N ILE A 64 -7.88 -33.62 -24.94
CA ILE A 64 -6.72 -32.74 -24.78
C ILE A 64 -6.03 -33.16 -23.50
N GLU A 65 -5.06 -34.06 -23.63
CA GLU A 65 -4.24 -34.52 -22.50
C GLU A 65 -3.52 -33.34 -21.86
N LEU A 66 -3.57 -33.26 -20.53
CA LEU A 66 -2.69 -32.37 -19.80
C LEU A 66 -1.30 -32.99 -19.79
N THR A 67 -0.31 -32.29 -20.34
CA THR A 67 1.09 -32.61 -20.02
C THR A 67 1.29 -32.41 -18.52
N GLU A 68 1.61 -33.50 -17.82
CA GLU A 68 1.66 -33.58 -16.35
C GLU A 68 2.87 -32.84 -15.73
N GLU A 69 3.21 -31.63 -16.17
CA GLU A 69 4.41 -30.98 -15.65
C GLU A 69 4.17 -29.53 -15.30
N LYS A 70 3.66 -29.36 -14.07
CA LYS A 70 4.13 -28.35 -13.10
C LYS A 70 3.43 -28.59 -11.77
N LYS A 71 4.00 -29.45 -10.92
CA LYS A 71 3.65 -29.49 -9.49
C LYS A 71 3.90 -28.09 -8.93
N ARG A 72 2.83 -27.36 -8.63
CA ARG A 72 2.94 -26.00 -8.09
C ARG A 72 3.74 -26.06 -6.79
N LYS A 73 4.75 -25.21 -6.67
CA LYS A 73 5.43 -24.98 -5.39
C LYS A 73 4.37 -24.51 -4.40
N LYS A 74 4.12 -25.28 -3.33
CA LYS A 74 3.24 -24.85 -2.24
C LYS A 74 3.81 -23.54 -1.70
N ARG A 75 3.04 -22.46 -1.77
CA ARG A 75 3.40 -21.22 -1.07
C ARG A 75 3.45 -21.54 0.42
N GLU A 76 4.44 -20.99 1.11
CA GLU A 76 4.53 -21.13 2.56
C GLU A 76 3.24 -20.58 3.20
N PRO A 77 2.71 -21.25 4.24
CA PRO A 77 1.51 -20.79 4.92
C PRO A 77 1.74 -19.38 5.49
N PHE A 78 0.75 -18.51 5.33
CA PHE A 78 0.81 -17.16 5.90
C PHE A 78 0.91 -17.23 7.43
N VAL A 79 2.08 -16.89 7.97
CA VAL A 79 2.30 -16.80 9.42
C VAL A 79 1.58 -15.54 9.91
N LYS A 80 0.51 -15.72 10.69
CA LYS A 80 -0.18 -14.59 11.35
C LYS A 80 0.83 -13.92 12.29
N LYS A 81 1.28 -12.71 11.92
CA LYS A 81 2.10 -11.88 12.79
C LYS A 81 1.31 -11.63 14.08
N GLN A 82 1.82 -12.08 15.22
CA GLN A 82 1.18 -11.83 16.51
C GLN A 82 1.05 -10.31 16.69
N LYS A 83 -0.19 -9.84 16.83
CA LYS A 83 -0.47 -8.46 17.19
C LYS A 83 0.05 -8.29 18.62
N LYS A 84 1.09 -7.47 18.81
CA LYS A 84 1.48 -7.05 20.16
C LYS A 84 0.36 -6.17 20.69
N GLU A 85 -0.54 -6.76 21.48
CA GLU A 85 -1.53 -6.01 22.24
C GLU A 85 -0.87 -5.52 23.52
N GLU A 86 -0.05 -4.47 23.40
CA GLU A 86 0.23 -3.63 24.56
C GLU A 86 -1.05 -2.83 24.79
N ARG A 87 -1.84 -3.27 25.77
CA ARG A 87 -2.97 -2.47 26.27
C ARG A 87 -2.38 -1.17 26.76
N PHE A 88 -2.75 -0.06 26.13
CA PHE A 88 -2.47 1.26 26.66
C PHE A 88 -3.18 1.34 28.02
N ILE A 89 -2.43 1.18 29.10
CA ILE A 89 -2.91 1.48 30.45
C ILE A 89 -2.68 2.98 30.60
N PRO A 90 -3.73 3.82 30.59
CA PRO A 90 -3.56 5.22 30.93
C PRO A 90 -3.04 5.22 32.38
N GLN A 91 -1.82 5.72 32.59
CA GLN A 91 -1.37 6.00 33.95
C GLN A 91 -2.32 7.05 34.50
N GLU A 92 -2.99 6.74 35.61
CA GLU A 92 -3.77 7.72 36.36
C GLU A 92 -2.81 8.84 36.76
N ILE A 93 -2.91 9.96 36.07
CA ILE A 93 -2.21 11.17 36.46
C ILE A 93 -2.97 11.66 37.69
N GLU A 94 -2.55 11.22 38.87
CA GLU A 94 -2.95 11.88 40.11
C GLU A 94 -2.52 13.34 39.99
N ALA A 95 -3.49 14.24 39.95
CA ALA A 95 -3.25 15.67 39.86
C ALA A 95 -2.30 16.09 41.00
N PRO A 96 -1.07 16.54 40.71
CA PRO A 96 -0.15 16.88 41.78
C PRO A 96 -0.58 18.22 42.40
N LYS A 97 -0.97 18.12 43.67
CA LYS A 97 -1.09 19.23 44.63
C LYS A 97 0.29 19.89 44.81
N GLU A 98 0.25 21.17 45.14
CA GLU A 98 1.37 22.11 45.24
C GLU A 98 2.50 21.69 46.20
N MET A 99 3.71 22.22 45.93
CA MET A 99 4.92 22.32 46.80
C MET A 99 5.72 21.01 47.00
N GLU A 100 7.06 20.92 47.03
CA GLU A 100 8.20 21.85 47.12
C GLU A 100 9.52 21.11 46.73
N LYS A 101 10.56 21.90 46.41
CA LYS A 101 12.00 21.63 46.10
C LYS A 101 12.64 20.29 46.52
N GLU A 102 13.51 19.72 45.66
CA GLU A 102 14.97 19.53 45.92
C GLU A 102 15.76 18.93 44.72
N LYS A 103 17.09 19.05 44.76
CA LYS A 103 18.06 19.23 43.66
C LYS A 103 18.78 17.96 43.16
N GLY A 104 19.18 17.96 41.87
CA GLY A 104 20.32 17.21 41.31
C GLY A 104 20.33 17.16 39.76
N LYS A 105 20.90 18.13 39.02
CA LYS A 105 22.27 18.19 38.40
C LYS A 105 22.67 16.91 37.63
N LYS A 106 22.93 16.85 36.31
CA LYS A 106 23.64 17.70 35.29
C LYS A 106 23.23 17.15 33.88
N GLU A 107 23.21 17.85 32.74
CA GLU A 107 24.02 18.95 32.21
C GLU A 107 23.14 19.84 31.30
N GLU A 108 23.03 21.12 31.63
CA GLU A 108 22.41 22.16 30.80
C GLU A 108 23.46 22.70 29.82
N ILE A 109 23.13 22.70 28.53
CA ILE A 109 23.72 23.62 27.56
C ILE A 109 22.73 24.77 27.44
N GLU A 110 23.08 25.91 28.03
CA GLU A 110 22.28 27.14 27.99
C GLU A 110 22.38 27.81 26.61
N ILE A 111 21.25 27.96 25.91
CA ILE A 111 21.06 28.90 24.79
C ILE A 111 19.67 29.55 24.99
N PRO A 112 19.52 30.88 24.83
CA PRO A 112 18.58 31.70 25.60
C PRO A 112 17.10 31.44 25.31
N LYS A 113 16.27 31.72 26.32
CA LYS A 113 14.81 31.88 26.25
C LYS A 113 14.41 33.04 25.32
N GLY A 114 14.67 32.88 24.03
CA GLY A 114 14.18 33.73 22.97
C GLY A 114 13.07 33.00 22.24
N GLU A 115 11.83 33.22 22.68
CA GLU A 115 10.60 33.03 21.91
C GLU A 115 10.59 31.81 20.96
N GLN A 116 10.28 30.66 21.53
CA GLN A 116 10.07 29.42 20.78
C GLN A 116 8.77 29.54 19.98
N ILE A 117 8.88 30.02 18.74
CA ILE A 117 7.81 29.96 17.77
C ILE A 117 7.74 28.50 17.29
N PRO A 118 6.60 27.81 17.46
CA PRO A 118 6.45 26.44 17.01
C PRO A 118 6.47 26.38 15.48
N LEU A 119 6.99 25.28 14.93
CA LEU A 119 7.13 25.08 13.49
C LEU A 119 5.76 25.14 12.77
N THR A 120 4.68 24.70 13.42
CA THR A 120 3.30 24.73 12.89
C THR A 120 2.80 26.12 12.50
N GLU A 121 3.43 27.18 12.99
CA GLU A 121 3.05 28.52 12.59
C GLU A 121 3.41 28.80 11.13
N LEU A 122 4.38 28.10 10.53
CA LEU A 122 4.76 28.30 9.13
C LEU A 122 3.69 27.76 8.19
N ASN A 123 3.37 28.53 7.15
CA ASN A 123 2.33 28.17 6.21
C ASN A 123 2.70 26.90 5.41
N GLY A 124 1.76 25.96 5.34
CA GLY A 124 1.96 24.68 4.65
C GLY A 124 2.80 23.66 5.44
N LEU A 125 3.22 23.97 6.67
CA LEU A 125 3.88 23.01 7.55
C LEU A 125 2.87 22.41 8.54
N GLY A 126 2.44 21.17 8.25
CA GLY A 126 1.48 20.44 9.08
C GLY A 126 2.13 19.63 10.21
N PRO A 127 1.35 19.11 11.17
CA PRO A 127 1.86 18.40 12.35
C PRO A 127 2.70 17.16 12.01
N LYS A 128 2.32 16.41 10.96
CA LYS A 128 3.09 15.25 10.48
C LYS A 128 4.46 15.61 9.91
N THR A 129 4.58 16.83 9.39
CA THR A 129 5.86 17.33 8.87
C THR A 129 6.71 17.82 10.02
N GLU A 130 6.11 18.52 10.98
CA GLU A 130 6.75 18.94 12.23
C GLU A 130 7.31 17.77 13.03
N GLU A 131 6.59 16.65 13.16
CA GLU A 131 7.09 15.44 13.81
C GLU A 131 8.42 14.95 13.18
N LYS A 132 8.53 14.99 11.85
CA LYS A 132 9.77 14.63 11.14
C LYS A 132 10.90 15.61 11.43
N PHE A 133 10.61 16.90 11.63
CA PHE A 133 11.60 17.88 12.03
C PHE A 133 12.05 17.67 13.48
N HIS A 134 11.14 17.30 14.39
CA HIS A 134 11.47 16.92 15.76
C HIS A 134 12.37 15.68 15.82
N GLU A 135 12.13 14.68 14.97
CA GLU A 135 13.01 13.50 14.84
C GLU A 135 14.45 13.87 14.44
N LEU A 136 14.63 14.99 13.73
CA LEU A 136 15.92 15.52 13.33
C LEU A 136 16.49 16.56 14.30
N GLY A 137 15.82 16.81 15.42
CA GLY A 137 16.25 17.77 16.44
C GLY A 137 15.92 19.24 16.12
N VAL A 138 15.15 19.50 15.06
CA VAL A 138 14.69 20.85 14.70
C VAL A 138 13.36 21.12 15.39
N MET A 139 13.41 21.71 16.59
CA MET A 139 12.23 21.94 17.41
C MET A 139 11.57 23.32 17.20
N ASN A 140 12.36 24.32 16.80
CA ASN A 140 11.89 25.70 16.69
C ASN A 140 12.21 26.33 15.33
N VAL A 141 11.48 27.39 14.99
CA VAL A 141 11.71 28.18 13.78
C VAL A 141 13.16 28.72 13.71
N GLN A 142 13.76 29.02 14.86
CA GLN A 142 15.17 29.45 14.94
C GLN A 142 16.15 28.32 14.60
N ASP A 143 15.83 27.08 14.93
CA ASP A 143 16.67 25.94 14.62
C ASP A 143 16.57 25.61 13.12
N LEU A 144 15.37 25.74 12.53
CA LEU A 144 15.18 25.62 11.09
C LEU A 144 16.01 26.63 10.27
N LEU A 145 16.31 27.81 10.84
CA LEU A 145 17.14 28.82 10.19
C LEU A 145 18.64 28.53 10.22
N LYS A 146 19.11 27.69 11.15
CA LYS A 146 20.53 27.31 11.27
C LYS A 146 20.91 26.19 10.32
N GLU A 147 19.94 25.31 10.00
CA GLU A 147 20.15 24.14 9.16
C GLU A 147 20.18 24.45 7.65
N ASN A 148 20.86 23.60 6.90
CA ASN A 148 20.97 23.72 5.45
C ASN A 148 19.73 23.10 4.74
N PRO A 149 19.04 23.81 3.83
CA PRO A 149 17.86 23.27 3.13
C PRO A 149 18.15 22.01 2.31
N GLU A 150 19.36 21.88 1.75
CA GLU A 150 19.74 20.72 0.92
C GLU A 150 19.81 19.43 1.78
N GLU A 151 20.41 19.52 2.96
CA GLU A 151 20.56 18.39 3.88
C GLU A 151 19.19 17.93 4.41
N LEU A 152 18.36 18.88 4.84
CA LEU A 152 17.00 18.59 5.32
C LEU A 152 16.12 17.97 4.23
N ALA A 153 16.25 18.40 2.97
CA ALA A 153 15.49 17.83 1.85
C ALA A 153 15.83 16.36 1.60
N THR A 154 17.11 15.98 1.74
CA THR A 154 17.52 14.58 1.58
C THR A 154 17.03 13.69 2.72
N LEU A 155 16.93 14.24 3.92
CA LEU A 155 16.62 13.50 5.14
C LEU A 155 15.11 13.37 5.37
N ILE A 156 14.34 14.39 5.00
CA ILE A 156 12.89 14.43 5.16
C ILE A 156 12.20 13.96 3.88
N ASN A 157 11.70 12.73 3.89
CA ASN A 157 10.92 12.20 2.77
C ASN A 157 9.64 13.02 2.55
N GLY A 158 9.51 13.60 1.36
CA GLY A 158 8.35 14.37 0.91
C GLY A 158 8.52 15.89 1.00
N CYS A 159 9.68 16.40 1.41
CA CYS A 159 10.00 17.83 1.38
C CYS A 159 10.99 18.12 0.26
N SER A 160 10.71 19.13 -0.56
CA SER A 160 11.66 19.63 -1.56
C SER A 160 12.53 20.73 -0.97
N GLU A 161 13.73 20.92 -1.50
CA GLU A 161 14.63 22.02 -1.13
C GLU A 161 13.95 23.38 -1.22
N ASN A 162 13.14 23.59 -2.27
CA ASN A 162 12.34 24.80 -2.46
C ASN A 162 11.37 25.05 -1.31
N SER A 163 10.67 24.00 -0.86
CA SER A 163 9.72 24.08 0.25
C SER A 163 10.41 24.50 1.55
N ILE A 164 11.60 23.94 1.83
CA ILE A 164 12.37 24.26 3.03
C ILE A 164 12.92 25.69 2.94
N SER A 165 13.39 26.12 1.77
CA SER A 165 13.82 27.51 1.53
C SER A 165 12.67 28.50 1.76
N ASP A 166 11.46 28.17 1.32
CA ASP A 166 10.29 29.03 1.50
C ASP A 166 9.89 29.12 2.98
N TRP A 167 9.94 28.01 3.72
CA TRP A 167 9.74 28.02 5.17
C TRP A 167 10.83 28.82 5.91
N GLN A 168 12.09 28.75 5.49
CA GLN A 168 13.17 29.57 6.05
C GLN A 168 12.98 31.08 5.76
N LYS A 169 12.43 31.44 4.59
CA LYS A 169 12.08 32.84 4.29
C LYS A 169 10.95 33.33 5.19
N GLU A 170 9.87 32.57 5.32
CA GLU A 170 8.75 32.90 6.19
C GLU A 170 9.18 32.98 7.67
N ALA A 171 10.04 32.06 8.11
CA ALA A 171 10.69 32.09 9.41
C ALA A 171 11.44 33.40 9.69
N LYS A 172 12.21 33.90 8.71
CA LYS A 172 12.91 35.19 8.79
C LYS A 172 11.93 36.36 8.87
N GLU A 173 10.80 36.29 8.19
CA GLU A 173 9.77 37.34 8.26
C GLU A 173 9.08 37.35 9.62
N LYS A 174 8.73 36.18 10.16
CA LYS A 174 8.06 36.06 11.46
C LYS A 174 8.93 36.49 12.63
N THR A 175 10.22 36.19 12.58
CA THR A 175 11.19 36.65 13.59
C THR A 175 11.47 38.15 13.52
N LYS A 176 11.26 38.80 12.37
CA LYS A 176 11.36 40.27 12.21
C LYS A 176 10.08 41.02 12.58
N LYS A 177 8.93 40.35 12.58
CA LYS A 177 7.60 40.96 12.78
C LYS A 177 7.17 40.99 14.25
N LYS A 178 8.10 40.69 15.16
CA LYS A 178 7.92 40.63 16.61
C LYS A 178 8.88 41.61 17.26
#